data_AF-A0AAW0ZN32-F1
#
_entry.id   AF-A0AAW0ZN32-F1
#
_cell.length_a   1.000
_cell.length_b   1.000
_cell.length_c   1.000
_cell.angle_alpha   90.00
_cell.angle_beta   90.00
_cell.angle_gamma   90.00
#
_symmetry.space_group_name_H-M   'P 1'
#
loop_
_entity.id
_entity.type
_entity.pdbx_description
1 polymer ?
#
loop_
_entity_poly.entity_id
_entity_poly.type
_entity_poly.pdbx_seq_one_letter_code
_entity_poly.pdbx_strand_id
1 'polypeptide(L)'
;MKMQWMNFRRFLEAVKRINSLNKRQVSINCKTVVCSSDVELAKKNGLPIVALESTIITHGMPYPDNLKTAIQVENVVRKKGAVPATIGILNGQIHVGLNNEQLQTLAKSDSIKTIKCSRRDISTVVAQKLNGGTTVSATMIIANLLDLPIMATGGIGGVHRGAEQTFDISTDLVELGHTPVAVVCSGVKSILDIKKTLEYLETQGVPVVKIGKTDYFPAFYCTETYQKTKVPHTVSNSQEAAKILKAQRELGLQTGLLFAVSIPEEYALDSKEMELAICNALESAKSKNINGKNVTPFLLEEINKITHGQSLRANMALIENNASVAAEIAMNLAEKCSQSSLNNNASKCTLVAERNPIVIGGAIMDTTLQVKESEIKVVRC
;
A
#
# COMPACT_ATOMS: atom_id res chain seq x y z
N MET A 1 -18.43 -52.13 16.54
CA MET A 1 -18.62 -51.20 15.39
C MET A 1 -19.42 -49.92 15.68
N LYS A 2 -20.30 -49.81 16.68
CA LYS A 2 -21.02 -48.55 16.98
C LYS A 2 -20.17 -47.46 17.66
N MET A 3 -19.12 -47.84 18.40
CA MET A 3 -18.32 -46.90 19.22
C MET A 3 -17.27 -46.09 18.42
N GLN A 4 -16.79 -46.61 17.28
CA GLN A 4 -15.87 -45.88 16.40
C GLN A 4 -16.56 -44.79 15.56
N TRP A 5 -17.85 -44.95 15.24
CA TRP A 5 -18.63 -43.95 14.49
C TRP A 5 -18.99 -42.70 15.32
N MET A 6 -19.19 -42.84 16.64
CA MET A 6 -19.44 -41.70 17.53
C MET A 6 -18.22 -40.78 17.66
N ASN A 7 -17.01 -41.34 17.68
CA ASN A 7 -15.77 -40.56 17.73
C ASN A 7 -15.48 -39.84 16.40
N PHE A 8 -15.84 -40.43 15.27
CA PHE A 8 -15.70 -39.80 13.96
C PHE A 8 -16.67 -38.62 13.77
N ARG A 9 -17.91 -38.73 14.26
CA ARG A 9 -18.87 -37.61 14.27
C ARG A 9 -18.43 -36.48 15.20
N ARG A 10 -17.93 -36.78 16.40
CA ARG A 10 -17.35 -35.77 17.31
C ARG A 10 -16.13 -35.08 16.72
N PHE A 11 -15.28 -35.82 16.00
CA PHE A 11 -14.13 -35.25 15.29
C PHE A 11 -14.57 -34.34 14.13
N LEU A 12 -15.56 -34.75 13.34
CA LEU A 12 -16.14 -33.92 12.28
C LEU A 12 -16.86 -32.67 12.83
N GLU A 13 -17.56 -32.78 13.97
CA GLU A 13 -18.14 -31.63 14.66
C GLU A 13 -17.08 -30.70 15.25
N ALA A 14 -15.97 -31.25 15.78
CA ALA A 14 -14.82 -30.48 16.24
C ALA A 14 -14.12 -29.77 15.07
N VAL A 15 -13.92 -30.44 13.94
CA VAL A 15 -13.37 -29.85 12.71
C VAL A 15 -14.33 -28.81 12.12
N LYS A 16 -15.64 -29.03 12.15
CA LYS A 16 -16.65 -28.01 11.80
C LYS A 16 -16.65 -26.84 12.78
N ARG A 17 -16.45 -27.08 14.09
CA ARG A 17 -16.28 -26.03 15.10
C ARG A 17 -15.00 -25.24 14.89
N ILE A 18 -13.87 -25.89 14.59
CA ILE A 18 -12.59 -25.25 14.28
C ILE A 18 -12.70 -24.44 12.98
N ASN A 19 -13.36 -24.98 11.95
CA ASN A 19 -13.66 -24.24 10.72
C ASN A 19 -14.65 -23.08 10.95
N SER A 20 -15.58 -23.19 11.92
CA SER A 20 -16.45 -22.07 12.31
C SER A 20 -15.75 -21.03 13.19
N LEU A 21 -14.71 -21.42 13.93
CA LEU A 21 -13.86 -20.53 14.72
C LEU A 21 -12.87 -19.78 13.83
N ASN A 22 -12.33 -20.43 12.79
CA ASN A 22 -11.51 -19.80 11.74
C ASN A 22 -12.33 -19.00 10.72
N LYS A 23 -13.60 -19.36 10.51
CA LYS A 23 -14.62 -18.52 9.85
C LYS A 23 -15.39 -17.66 10.85
N ARG A 24 -14.76 -17.20 11.93
CA ARG A 24 -15.17 -15.92 12.49
C ARG A 24 -14.78 -14.86 11.47
N GLN A 25 -15.63 -14.72 10.45
CA GLN A 25 -15.95 -13.42 9.90
C GLN A 25 -16.27 -12.59 11.13
N VAL A 26 -15.27 -11.87 11.64
CA VAL A 26 -15.51 -10.78 12.57
C VAL A 26 -16.47 -9.92 11.77
N SER A 27 -17.76 -9.99 12.09
CA SER A 27 -18.69 -8.99 11.62
C SER A 27 -18.14 -7.71 12.25
N ILE A 28 -17.36 -6.97 11.46
CA ILE A 28 -16.82 -5.68 11.84
C ILE A 28 -18.04 -4.77 11.91
N ASN A 29 -18.77 -4.86 13.00
CA ASN A 29 -19.77 -3.89 13.41
C ASN A 29 -19.03 -2.75 14.14
N CYS A 30 -17.87 -2.37 13.60
CA CYS A 30 -16.99 -1.40 14.19
C CYS A 30 -17.36 -0.07 13.56
N LYS A 31 -18.22 0.70 14.25
CA LYS A 31 -18.49 2.10 13.91
C LYS A 31 -17.21 2.93 13.68
N THR A 32 -16.07 2.43 14.14
CA THR A 32 -14.73 2.99 14.05
C THR A 32 -14.05 2.90 12.68
N VAL A 33 -14.52 2.05 11.75
CA VAL A 33 -13.98 2.00 10.37
C VAL A 33 -15.07 2.48 9.40
N VAL A 34 -14.76 3.51 8.63
CA VAL A 34 -15.65 4.09 7.61
C VAL A 34 -14.97 3.98 6.26
N CYS A 35 -15.66 3.39 5.30
CA CYS A 35 -15.24 3.33 3.90
C CYS A 35 -15.86 4.49 3.12
N SER A 36 -15.18 4.99 2.09
CA SER A 36 -15.82 5.88 1.13
C SER A 36 -16.86 5.14 0.28
N SER A 37 -17.77 5.89 -0.34
CA SER A 37 -18.74 5.36 -1.30
C SER A 37 -18.08 4.55 -2.42
N ASP A 38 -16.93 5.02 -2.91
CA ASP A 38 -16.20 4.37 -4.00
C ASP A 38 -15.62 3.03 -3.55
N VAL A 39 -15.07 2.95 -2.33
CA VAL A 39 -14.56 1.71 -1.74
C VAL A 39 -15.70 0.73 -1.46
N GLU A 40 -16.82 1.19 -0.90
CA GLU A 40 -17.99 0.34 -0.68
C GLU A 40 -18.57 -0.22 -1.97
N LEU A 41 -18.70 0.62 -3.00
CA LEU A 41 -19.19 0.23 -4.32
C LEU A 41 -18.22 -0.76 -4.99
N ALA A 42 -16.92 -0.51 -4.90
CA ALA A 42 -15.90 -1.39 -5.42
C ALA A 42 -15.96 -2.77 -4.77
N LYS A 43 -16.05 -2.83 -3.43
CA LYS A 43 -16.20 -4.10 -2.70
C LYS A 43 -17.48 -4.83 -3.11
N LYS A 44 -18.61 -4.12 -3.23
CA LYS A 44 -19.89 -4.71 -3.63
C LYS A 44 -19.84 -5.31 -5.04
N ASN A 45 -19.15 -4.64 -5.95
CA ASN A 45 -19.05 -5.03 -7.36
C ASN A 45 -17.83 -5.91 -7.68
N GLY A 46 -17.01 -6.26 -6.68
CA GLY A 46 -15.78 -7.04 -6.88
C GLY A 46 -14.72 -6.30 -7.71
N LEU A 47 -14.73 -4.97 -7.71
CA LEU A 47 -13.72 -4.16 -8.39
C LEU A 47 -12.40 -4.17 -7.62
N PRO A 48 -11.24 -4.18 -8.30
CA PRO A 48 -9.93 -4.14 -7.65
C PRO A 48 -9.75 -2.87 -6.82
N ILE A 49 -9.23 -3.02 -5.60
CA ILE A 49 -8.92 -1.92 -4.70
C ILE A 49 -7.44 -1.98 -4.33
N VAL A 50 -6.76 -0.84 -4.37
CA VAL A 50 -5.37 -0.70 -3.91
C VAL A 50 -5.36 0.19 -2.67
N ALA A 51 -4.94 -0.37 -1.54
CA ALA A 51 -4.75 0.42 -0.33
C ALA A 51 -3.50 1.30 -0.42
N LEU A 52 -3.57 2.51 0.14
CA LEU A 52 -2.47 3.48 0.17
C LEU A 52 -2.28 3.99 1.60
N GLU A 53 -1.04 4.15 2.05
CA GLU A 53 -0.76 4.67 3.40
C GLU A 53 -0.81 6.20 3.47
N SER A 54 -1.00 6.76 4.68
CA SER A 54 -1.04 8.21 4.92
C SER A 54 0.16 8.76 5.71
N THR A 55 1.08 7.91 6.17
CA THR A 55 2.33 8.39 6.77
C THR A 55 3.19 9.16 5.77
N ILE A 56 3.27 8.72 4.51
CA ILE A 56 3.96 9.47 3.45
C ILE A 56 3.41 10.91 3.30
N ILE A 57 2.11 11.10 3.51
CA ILE A 57 1.44 12.40 3.42
C ILE A 57 1.77 13.29 4.63
N THR A 58 1.76 12.71 5.82
CA THR A 58 1.85 13.45 7.09
C THR A 58 3.29 13.65 7.59
N HIS A 59 4.19 12.71 7.28
CA HIS A 59 5.56 12.66 7.80
C HIS A 59 6.63 12.34 6.75
N GLY A 60 6.23 11.98 5.53
CA GLY A 60 7.17 11.54 4.49
C GLY A 60 7.56 12.60 3.48
N MET A 61 6.74 13.63 3.30
CA MET A 61 6.93 14.70 2.31
C MET A 61 6.48 16.06 2.89
N PRO A 62 7.11 17.17 2.48
CA PRO A 62 6.69 18.50 2.89
C PRO A 62 5.42 18.95 2.15
N TYR A 63 4.66 19.86 2.75
CA TYR A 63 3.58 20.57 2.06
C TYR A 63 4.16 21.63 1.10
N PRO A 64 3.61 21.80 -0.13
CA PRO A 64 2.40 21.18 -0.69
C PRO A 64 2.63 19.88 -1.47
N ASP A 65 3.87 19.39 -1.57
CA ASP A 65 4.21 18.23 -2.40
C ASP A 65 3.54 16.95 -1.88
N ASN A 66 3.44 16.78 -0.56
CA ASN A 66 2.72 15.67 0.06
C ASN A 66 1.27 15.49 -0.45
N LEU A 67 0.51 16.59 -0.54
CA LEU A 67 -0.87 16.58 -1.02
C LEU A 67 -0.93 16.32 -2.53
N LYS A 68 -0.06 16.99 -3.30
CA LYS A 68 0.00 16.81 -4.76
C LYS A 68 0.29 15.36 -5.09
N THR A 69 1.30 14.76 -4.45
CA THR A 69 1.68 13.37 -4.65
C THR A 69 0.56 12.43 -4.23
N ALA A 70 -0.11 12.65 -3.08
CA ALA A 70 -1.24 11.81 -2.68
C ALA A 70 -2.34 11.78 -3.75
N ILE A 71 -2.72 12.94 -4.28
CA ILE A 71 -3.73 13.06 -5.35
C ILE A 71 -3.25 12.39 -6.64
N GLN A 72 -1.99 12.61 -7.04
CA GLN A 72 -1.40 11.99 -8.23
C GLN A 72 -1.40 10.46 -8.13
N VAL A 73 -1.00 9.93 -6.99
CA VAL A 73 -0.97 8.49 -6.71
C VAL A 73 -2.37 7.88 -6.81
N GLU A 74 -3.39 8.50 -6.19
CA GLU A 74 -4.76 8.02 -6.34
C GLU A 74 -5.24 8.05 -7.80
N ASN A 75 -4.88 9.11 -8.54
CA ASN A 75 -5.24 9.22 -9.96
C ASN A 75 -4.55 8.17 -10.83
N VAL A 76 -3.31 7.79 -10.53
CA VAL A 76 -2.61 6.70 -11.22
C VAL A 76 -3.35 5.37 -11.02
N VAL A 77 -3.77 5.07 -9.79
CA VAL A 77 -4.57 3.87 -9.49
C VAL A 77 -5.88 3.87 -10.29
N ARG A 78 -6.62 5.00 -10.29
CA ARG A 78 -7.86 5.16 -11.07
C ARG A 78 -7.64 4.96 -12.56
N LYS A 79 -6.58 5.55 -13.14
CA LYS A 79 -6.23 5.42 -14.56
C LYS A 79 -5.94 3.97 -14.98
N LYS A 80 -5.50 3.13 -14.05
CA LYS A 80 -5.26 1.70 -14.28
C LYS A 80 -6.51 0.83 -14.08
N GLY A 81 -7.65 1.43 -13.73
CA GLY A 81 -8.94 0.73 -13.57
C GLY A 81 -9.21 0.19 -12.17
N ALA A 82 -8.32 0.42 -11.21
CA ALA A 82 -8.53 0.06 -9.81
C ALA A 82 -9.04 1.25 -8.99
N VAL A 83 -9.63 0.98 -7.82
CA VAL A 83 -10.10 2.01 -6.89
C VAL A 83 -9.04 2.26 -5.81
N PRO A 84 -8.53 3.50 -5.66
CA PRO A 84 -7.60 3.82 -4.59
C PRO A 84 -8.35 3.89 -3.25
N ALA A 85 -7.72 3.35 -2.20
CA ALA A 85 -8.19 3.45 -0.83
C ALA A 85 -7.07 4.00 0.05
N THR A 86 -6.86 5.32 0.04
CA THR A 86 -5.97 5.95 1.01
C THR A 86 -6.53 5.79 2.41
N ILE A 87 -5.73 5.23 3.32
CA ILE A 87 -6.13 4.91 4.68
C ILE A 87 -5.52 5.92 5.64
N GLY A 88 -6.32 6.48 6.54
CA GLY A 88 -5.88 7.42 7.57
C GLY A 88 -6.84 7.47 8.75
N ILE A 89 -6.42 8.10 9.84
CA ILE A 89 -7.26 8.29 11.03
C ILE A 89 -7.53 9.78 11.23
N LEU A 90 -8.80 10.17 11.33
CA LEU A 90 -9.22 11.54 11.57
C LEU A 90 -10.17 11.57 12.76
N ASN A 91 -9.84 12.35 13.79
CA ASN A 91 -10.61 12.47 15.02
C ASN A 91 -10.97 11.09 15.65
N GLY A 92 -10.05 10.13 15.58
CA GLY A 92 -10.21 8.75 16.05
C GLY A 92 -11.04 7.84 15.16
N GLN A 93 -11.53 8.32 14.02
CA GLN A 93 -12.25 7.54 13.02
C GLN A 93 -11.26 7.02 11.98
N ILE A 94 -11.21 5.71 11.76
CA ILE A 94 -10.42 5.11 10.68
C ILE A 94 -11.20 5.29 9.38
N HIS A 95 -10.60 5.96 8.41
CA HIS A 95 -11.14 6.17 7.08
C HIS A 95 -10.39 5.33 6.06
N VAL A 96 -11.13 4.66 5.18
CA VAL A 96 -10.59 3.87 4.05
C VAL A 96 -11.16 4.42 2.76
N GLY A 97 -10.29 5.10 1.99
CA GLY A 97 -10.70 6.00 0.91
C GLY A 97 -10.94 7.41 1.45
N LEU A 98 -9.87 8.16 1.68
CA LEU A 98 -9.97 9.57 2.07
C LEU A 98 -10.50 10.41 0.90
N ASN A 99 -11.36 11.38 1.20
CA ASN A 99 -11.75 12.41 0.24
C ASN A 99 -10.70 13.55 0.17
N ASN A 100 -10.88 14.48 -0.77
CA ASN A 100 -9.94 15.59 -0.98
C ASN A 100 -9.77 16.49 0.26
N GLU A 101 -10.83 16.77 1.01
CA GLU A 101 -10.77 17.61 2.22
C GLU A 101 -10.01 16.90 3.35
N GLN A 102 -10.23 15.60 3.49
CA GLN A 102 -9.55 14.74 4.45
C GLN A 102 -8.05 14.60 4.11
N LEU A 103 -7.71 14.41 2.84
CA LEU A 103 -6.33 14.44 2.34
C LEU A 103 -5.67 15.79 2.65
N GLN A 104 -6.35 16.90 2.34
CA GLN A 104 -5.85 18.24 2.67
C GLN A 104 -5.63 18.44 4.17
N THR A 105 -6.54 17.94 5.00
CA THR A 105 -6.44 18.00 6.45
C THR A 105 -5.19 17.29 6.94
N LEU A 106 -4.94 16.05 6.49
CA LEU A 106 -3.73 15.31 6.84
C LEU A 106 -2.46 15.97 6.27
N ALA A 107 -2.50 16.50 5.04
CA ALA A 107 -1.34 17.11 4.40
C ALA A 107 -0.92 18.45 5.02
N LYS A 108 -1.87 19.23 5.54
CA LYS A 108 -1.61 20.50 6.25
C LYS A 108 -1.43 20.32 7.76
N SER A 109 -1.60 19.10 8.25
CA SER A 109 -1.46 18.81 9.68
C SER A 109 -0.07 19.14 10.17
N ASP A 110 0.01 19.72 11.37
CA ASP A 110 1.24 19.77 12.15
C ASP A 110 1.66 18.33 12.51
N SER A 111 2.88 17.94 12.14
CA SER A 111 3.45 16.62 12.41
C SER A 111 3.60 16.32 13.90
N ILE A 112 3.58 17.36 14.76
CA ILE A 112 3.55 17.20 16.22
C ILE A 112 2.15 16.78 16.70
N LYS A 113 1.09 17.25 16.02
CA LYS A 113 -0.31 17.03 16.40
C LYS A 113 -0.93 15.81 15.72
N THR A 114 -0.41 15.42 14.56
CA THR A 114 -0.84 14.22 13.85
C THR A 114 0.10 13.07 14.14
N ILE A 115 -0.43 11.98 14.69
CA ILE A 115 0.39 10.85 15.14
C ILE A 115 0.83 10.02 13.94
N LYS A 116 2.15 9.79 13.80
CA LYS A 116 2.66 8.68 12.97
C LYS A 116 2.20 7.36 13.60
N CYS A 117 1.17 6.76 13.01
CA CYS A 117 0.40 5.68 13.60
C CYS A 117 0.86 4.33 13.06
N SER A 118 1.64 3.59 13.84
CA SER A 118 1.94 2.17 13.61
C SER A 118 0.93 1.26 14.32
N ARG A 119 1.10 -0.06 14.21
CA ARG A 119 0.22 -1.08 14.84
C ARG A 119 -0.13 -0.76 16.30
N ARG A 120 0.88 -0.42 17.10
CA ARG A 120 0.73 -0.15 18.54
C ARG A 120 -0.02 1.13 18.86
N ASP A 121 -0.11 2.06 17.91
CA ASP A 121 -0.67 3.39 18.12
C ASP A 121 -2.16 3.43 17.79
N ILE A 122 -2.67 2.51 16.96
CA ILE A 122 -4.05 2.54 16.41
C ILE A 122 -5.10 2.69 17.52
N SER A 123 -5.06 1.85 18.55
CA SER A 123 -6.05 1.87 19.63
C SER A 123 -6.01 3.19 20.41
N THR A 124 -4.81 3.73 20.66
CA THR A 124 -4.62 5.00 21.35
C THR A 124 -5.15 6.17 20.53
N VAL A 125 -4.78 6.25 19.24
CA VAL A 125 -5.22 7.32 18.33
C VAL A 125 -6.75 7.31 18.20
N VAL A 126 -7.35 6.13 18.05
CA VAL A 126 -8.81 5.94 18.01
C VAL A 126 -9.46 6.40 19.32
N ALA A 127 -9.02 5.86 20.46
CA ALA A 127 -9.65 6.11 21.76
C ALA A 127 -9.55 7.57 22.18
N GLN A 128 -8.44 8.23 21.87
CA GLN A 128 -8.20 9.63 22.19
C GLN A 128 -8.73 10.60 21.14
N LYS A 129 -9.40 10.10 20.09
CA LYS A 129 -9.95 10.92 18.99
C LYS A 129 -8.91 11.81 18.31
N LEU A 130 -7.72 11.27 18.09
CA LEU A 130 -6.62 11.97 17.45
C LEU A 130 -6.60 11.75 15.93
N ASN A 131 -5.86 12.60 15.23
CA ASN A 131 -5.49 12.37 13.85
C ASN A 131 -4.26 11.48 13.78
N GLY A 132 -4.20 10.61 12.77
CA GLY A 132 -3.05 9.73 12.56
C GLY A 132 -2.81 9.40 11.10
N GLY A 133 -1.55 9.56 10.67
CA GLY A 133 -1.06 9.01 9.42
C GLY A 133 -0.67 7.55 9.64
N THR A 134 -1.31 6.62 8.94
CA THR A 134 -1.03 5.19 9.10
C THR A 134 0.28 4.82 8.42
N THR A 135 1.16 4.09 9.09
CA THR A 135 2.37 3.51 8.48
C THR A 135 1.99 2.32 7.60
N VAL A 136 2.98 1.69 6.93
CA VAL A 136 2.79 0.41 6.22
C VAL A 136 2.13 -0.62 7.14
N SER A 137 2.68 -0.86 8.33
CA SER A 137 2.10 -1.81 9.30
C SER A 137 0.64 -1.50 9.66
N ALA A 138 0.29 -0.26 9.99
CA ALA A 138 -1.10 0.08 10.32
C ALA A 138 -2.04 -0.03 9.11
N THR A 139 -1.55 0.35 7.93
CA THR A 139 -2.30 0.27 6.68
C THR A 139 -2.59 -1.18 6.31
N MET A 140 -1.60 -2.09 6.46
CA MET A 140 -1.77 -3.52 6.25
C MET A 140 -2.85 -4.13 7.15
N ILE A 141 -2.87 -3.77 8.45
CA ILE A 141 -3.90 -4.25 9.38
C ILE A 141 -5.28 -3.85 8.90
N ILE A 142 -5.48 -2.58 8.58
CA ILE A 142 -6.78 -2.04 8.19
C ILE A 142 -7.22 -2.59 6.82
N ALA A 143 -6.28 -2.73 5.88
CA ALA A 143 -6.51 -3.37 4.59
C ALA A 143 -6.96 -4.83 4.76
N ASN A 144 -6.27 -5.61 5.59
CA ASN A 144 -6.60 -7.01 5.87
C ASN A 144 -7.97 -7.16 6.57
N LEU A 145 -8.29 -6.27 7.51
CA LEU A 145 -9.62 -6.22 8.13
C LEU A 145 -10.75 -6.06 7.10
N LEU A 146 -10.46 -5.41 5.97
CA LEU A 146 -11.40 -5.20 4.88
C LEU A 146 -11.22 -6.18 3.71
N ASP A 147 -10.39 -7.21 3.86
CA ASP A 147 -10.01 -8.18 2.83
C ASP A 147 -9.45 -7.51 1.54
N LEU A 148 -8.70 -6.43 1.70
CA LEU A 148 -7.97 -5.79 0.61
C LEU A 148 -6.61 -6.47 0.45
N PRO A 149 -6.34 -7.18 -0.66
CA PRO A 149 -5.19 -8.09 -0.75
C PRO A 149 -3.87 -7.38 -1.06
N ILE A 150 -3.89 -6.10 -1.41
CA ILE A 150 -2.73 -5.38 -1.93
C ILE A 150 -2.71 -3.91 -1.52
N MET A 151 -1.52 -3.39 -1.24
CA MET A 151 -1.25 -2.00 -1.00
C MET A 151 0.00 -1.52 -1.74
N ALA A 152 0.07 -0.21 -1.98
CA ALA A 152 1.26 0.46 -2.50
C ALA A 152 1.84 1.44 -1.47
N THR A 153 3.17 1.54 -1.45
CA THR A 153 3.92 2.53 -0.67
C THR A 153 5.21 2.90 -1.40
N GLY A 154 5.92 3.91 -0.92
CA GLY A 154 7.20 4.29 -1.50
C GLY A 154 8.25 3.24 -1.20
N GLY A 155 8.46 2.98 0.09
CA GLY A 155 9.43 2.01 0.60
C GLY A 155 9.03 1.58 2.00
N ILE A 156 9.23 0.31 2.33
CA ILE A 156 8.90 -0.19 3.67
C ILE A 156 9.90 0.32 4.71
N GLY A 157 9.50 0.34 5.99
CA GLY A 157 10.46 0.33 7.08
C GLY A 157 11.24 -0.98 7.13
N GLY A 158 12.23 -1.07 8.01
CA GLY A 158 13.12 -2.22 8.07
C GLY A 158 14.02 -2.20 9.29
N VAL A 159 15.12 -2.94 9.22
CA VAL A 159 16.16 -2.95 10.24
C VAL A 159 16.99 -1.67 10.09
N HIS A 160 17.11 -0.88 11.16
CA HIS A 160 17.93 0.33 11.11
C HIS A 160 19.43 -0.02 11.13
N ARG A 161 20.26 0.85 10.57
CA ARG A 161 21.71 0.70 10.66
C ARG A 161 22.15 0.82 12.13
N GLY A 162 22.89 -0.16 12.65
CA GLY A 162 23.26 -0.27 14.06
C GLY A 162 22.24 -1.01 14.95
N ALA A 163 21.19 -1.61 14.38
CA ALA A 163 20.16 -2.33 15.12
C ALA A 163 20.69 -3.51 15.96
N GLU A 164 21.87 -4.05 15.68
CA GLU A 164 22.53 -5.05 16.52
C GLU A 164 22.84 -4.55 17.94
N GLN A 165 22.89 -3.23 18.14
CA GLN A 165 23.07 -2.58 19.44
C GLN A 165 21.78 -1.90 19.93
N THR A 166 21.02 -1.27 19.02
CA THR A 166 19.88 -0.43 19.40
C THR A 166 18.54 -1.16 19.40
N PHE A 167 18.46 -2.28 18.67
CA PHE A 167 17.23 -3.03 18.41
C PHE A 167 16.14 -2.18 17.73
N ASP A 168 16.53 -1.11 17.02
CA ASP A 168 15.61 -0.27 16.25
C ASP A 168 15.22 -0.98 14.94
N ILE A 169 14.10 -1.70 15.00
CA ILE A 169 13.56 -2.51 13.90
C ILE A 169 12.11 -2.11 13.67
N SER A 170 11.76 -1.80 12.43
CA SER A 170 10.40 -1.41 12.08
C SER A 170 9.39 -2.52 12.31
N THR A 171 8.26 -2.18 12.93
CA THR A 171 7.09 -3.05 13.06
C THR A 171 6.54 -3.52 11.72
N ASP A 172 6.86 -2.85 10.61
CA ASP A 172 6.46 -3.26 9.26
C ASP A 172 6.92 -4.68 8.93
N LEU A 173 8.10 -5.10 9.41
CA LEU A 173 8.65 -6.43 9.13
C LEU A 173 7.87 -7.54 9.85
N VAL A 174 7.49 -7.28 11.11
CA VAL A 174 6.67 -8.21 11.89
C VAL A 174 5.27 -8.28 11.29
N GLU A 175 4.69 -7.14 10.89
CA GLU A 175 3.37 -7.11 10.25
C GLU A 175 3.35 -7.90 8.94
N LEU A 176 4.39 -7.73 8.10
CA LEU A 176 4.60 -8.55 6.91
C LEU A 176 4.67 -10.05 7.25
N GLY A 177 5.21 -10.43 8.40
CA GLY A 177 5.29 -11.83 8.84
C GLY A 177 3.95 -12.51 9.13
N HIS A 178 2.86 -11.76 9.34
CA HIS A 178 1.59 -12.36 9.77
C HIS A 178 0.31 -11.78 9.13
N THR A 179 0.42 -10.78 8.27
CA THR A 179 -0.75 -10.12 7.66
C THR A 179 -0.75 -10.30 6.14
N PRO A 180 -1.74 -11.03 5.57
CA PRO A 180 -1.75 -11.46 4.17
C PRO A 180 -2.16 -10.35 3.19
N VAL A 181 -1.37 -9.27 3.19
CA VAL A 181 -1.46 -8.15 2.26
C VAL A 181 -0.15 -8.05 1.48
N ALA A 182 -0.23 -8.01 0.16
CA ALA A 182 0.92 -7.73 -0.68
C ALA A 182 1.27 -6.23 -0.59
N VAL A 183 2.55 -5.94 -0.41
CA VAL A 183 3.09 -4.58 -0.38
C VAL A 183 3.96 -4.37 -1.62
N VAL A 184 3.54 -3.45 -2.49
CA VAL A 184 4.31 -3.02 -3.65
C VAL A 184 5.09 -1.76 -3.29
N CYS A 185 6.42 -1.82 -3.42
CA CYS A 185 7.28 -0.71 -3.02
C CYS A 185 8.63 -0.72 -3.76
N SER A 186 9.39 0.35 -3.63
CA SER A 186 10.76 0.47 -4.15
C SER A 186 11.81 -0.10 -3.21
N GLY A 187 11.46 -1.22 -2.57
CA GLY A 187 12.27 -1.89 -1.57
C GLY A 187 12.17 -1.24 -0.19
N VAL A 188 13.28 -1.28 0.53
CA VAL A 188 13.42 -0.72 1.88
C VAL A 188 13.93 0.71 1.76
N LYS A 189 13.45 1.64 2.60
CA LYS A 189 13.97 3.01 2.61
C LYS A 189 15.51 2.99 2.74
N SER A 190 16.22 3.71 1.86
CA SER A 190 17.68 3.60 1.71
C SER A 190 18.51 3.93 2.96
N ILE A 191 17.92 4.69 3.89
CA ILE A 191 18.49 5.01 5.21
C ILE A 191 18.65 3.80 6.13
N LEU A 192 18.08 2.65 5.77
CA LEU A 192 18.04 1.43 6.58
C LEU A 192 19.14 0.44 6.16
N ASP A 193 19.28 -0.63 6.93
CA ASP A 193 20.16 -1.75 6.62
C ASP A 193 19.38 -2.78 5.77
N ILE A 194 19.57 -2.68 4.44
CA ILE A 194 18.84 -3.50 3.47
C ILE A 194 19.14 -4.99 3.66
N LYS A 195 20.41 -5.35 3.87
CA LYS A 195 20.82 -6.75 4.02
C LYS A 195 20.18 -7.37 5.26
N LYS A 196 20.31 -6.72 6.43
CA LYS A 196 19.65 -7.21 7.66
C LYS A 196 18.13 -7.24 7.54
N THR A 197 17.55 -6.32 6.77
CA THR A 197 16.10 -6.33 6.52
C THR A 197 15.66 -7.56 5.73
N LEU A 198 16.41 -7.95 4.69
CA LEU A 198 16.11 -9.16 3.92
C LEU A 198 16.25 -10.43 4.77
N GLU A 199 17.30 -10.54 5.59
CA GLU A 199 17.49 -11.66 6.54
C GLU A 199 16.34 -11.74 7.57
N TYR A 200 15.87 -10.57 8.05
CA TYR A 200 14.73 -10.52 8.96
C TYR A 200 13.44 -10.97 8.27
N LEU A 201 13.20 -10.54 7.03
CA LEU A 201 12.03 -10.96 6.24
C LEU A 201 12.05 -12.46 5.95
N GLU A 202 13.23 -13.02 5.65
CA GLU A 202 13.42 -14.47 5.54
C GLU A 202 13.02 -15.17 6.85
N THR A 203 13.52 -14.68 7.99
CA THR A 203 13.17 -15.23 9.31
C THR A 203 11.67 -15.14 9.60
N GLN A 204 10.99 -14.09 9.15
CA GLN A 204 9.54 -13.92 9.26
C GLN A 204 8.74 -14.74 8.23
N GLY A 205 9.40 -15.47 7.33
CA GLY A 205 8.75 -16.25 6.27
C GLY A 205 8.09 -15.39 5.19
N VAL A 206 8.50 -14.14 5.03
CA VAL A 206 7.94 -13.19 4.06
C VAL A 206 8.61 -13.38 2.70
N PRO A 207 7.87 -13.77 1.65
CA PRO A 207 8.45 -13.86 0.32
C PRO A 207 8.76 -12.47 -0.22
N VAL A 208 10.01 -12.28 -0.66
CA VAL A 208 10.46 -11.07 -1.34
C VAL A 208 10.64 -11.37 -2.82
N VAL A 209 9.90 -10.66 -3.67
CA VAL A 209 9.85 -10.89 -5.11
C VAL A 209 10.19 -9.58 -5.83
N LYS A 210 11.25 -9.58 -6.63
CA LYS A 210 11.56 -8.46 -7.52
C LYS A 210 10.72 -8.56 -8.79
N ILE A 211 10.09 -7.45 -9.18
CA ILE A 211 9.48 -7.30 -10.51
C ILE A 211 10.50 -6.62 -11.42
N GLY A 212 10.95 -7.31 -12.47
CA GLY A 212 11.93 -6.79 -13.42
C GLY A 212 12.83 -7.88 -14.01
N LYS A 213 13.80 -7.43 -14.83
CA LYS A 213 14.72 -8.33 -15.56
C LYS A 213 15.90 -8.84 -14.71
N THR A 214 16.26 -8.12 -13.64
CA THR A 214 17.39 -8.45 -12.77
C THR A 214 16.90 -8.97 -11.43
N ASP A 215 17.76 -9.70 -10.73
CA ASP A 215 17.54 -10.18 -9.36
C ASP A 215 18.07 -9.21 -8.30
N TYR A 216 18.56 -8.04 -8.69
CA TYR A 216 19.07 -7.04 -7.76
C TYR A 216 17.94 -6.27 -7.08
N PHE A 217 18.04 -6.18 -5.76
CA PHE A 217 17.07 -5.48 -4.92
C PHE A 217 17.17 -3.96 -5.15
N PRO A 218 16.04 -3.25 -5.32
CA PRO A 218 16.04 -1.79 -5.46
C PRO A 218 16.36 -1.13 -4.12
N ALA A 219 17.07 0.00 -4.17
CA ALA A 219 17.48 0.75 -2.99
C ALA A 219 16.74 2.08 -2.90
N PHE A 220 15.41 2.03 -2.99
CA PHE A 220 14.50 3.18 -2.90
C PHE A 220 14.75 4.24 -3.98
N TYR A 221 15.73 5.13 -3.80
CA TYR A 221 16.12 6.15 -4.77
C TYR A 221 16.91 5.60 -5.97
N CYS A 222 17.44 4.38 -5.85
CA CYS A 222 18.28 3.75 -6.85
C CYS A 222 17.59 2.50 -7.41
N THR A 223 17.84 2.22 -8.68
CA THR A 223 17.31 1.05 -9.39
C THR A 223 17.76 -0.26 -8.76
N GLU A 224 18.97 -0.26 -8.17
CA GLU A 224 19.59 -1.35 -7.42
C GLU A 224 20.45 -0.85 -6.25
N THR A 225 20.73 -1.74 -5.30
CA THR A 225 21.68 -1.49 -4.20
C THR A 225 23.12 -1.36 -4.71
N TYR A 226 23.94 -0.55 -4.04
CA TYR A 226 25.37 -0.38 -4.36
C TYR A 226 26.14 -1.72 -4.34
N GLN A 227 25.82 -2.59 -3.37
CA GLN A 227 26.43 -3.92 -3.23
C GLN A 227 25.77 -4.99 -4.12
N LYS A 228 24.80 -4.63 -4.97
CA LYS A 228 24.06 -5.56 -5.85
C LYS A 228 23.49 -6.77 -5.10
N THR A 229 22.87 -6.48 -3.96
CA THR A 229 22.19 -7.47 -3.13
C THR A 229 21.05 -8.11 -3.92
N LYS A 230 20.97 -9.44 -3.89
CA LYS A 230 20.02 -10.23 -4.66
C LYS A 230 18.78 -10.59 -3.84
N VAL A 231 17.66 -10.78 -4.52
CA VAL A 231 16.44 -11.39 -3.95
C VAL A 231 16.34 -12.87 -4.31
N PRO A 232 15.61 -13.67 -3.51
CA PRO A 232 15.42 -15.09 -3.80
C PRO A 232 14.54 -15.36 -5.03
N HIS A 233 13.63 -14.42 -5.37
CA HIS A 233 12.65 -14.61 -6.42
C HIS A 233 12.49 -13.38 -7.31
N THR A 234 12.33 -13.61 -8.59
CA THR A 234 12.09 -12.57 -9.62
C THR A 234 10.92 -12.96 -10.50
N VAL A 235 10.15 -11.96 -10.93
CA VAL A 235 9.11 -12.11 -11.96
C VAL A 235 9.23 -11.01 -13.00
N SER A 236 8.79 -11.29 -14.21
CA SER A 236 9.01 -10.39 -15.35
C SER A 236 8.03 -9.21 -15.37
N ASN A 237 6.83 -9.36 -14.80
CA ASN A 237 5.74 -8.40 -14.93
C ASN A 237 4.65 -8.57 -13.84
N SER A 238 3.72 -7.60 -13.82
CA SER A 238 2.56 -7.55 -12.91
C SER A 238 1.64 -8.77 -13.00
N GLN A 239 1.55 -9.42 -14.17
CA GLN A 239 0.71 -10.60 -14.35
C GLN A 239 1.27 -11.83 -13.62
N GLU A 240 2.59 -12.02 -13.64
CA GLU A 240 3.27 -13.08 -12.87
C GLU A 240 3.21 -12.82 -11.37
N ALA A 241 3.41 -11.57 -10.95
CA ALA A 241 3.22 -11.16 -9.55
C ALA A 241 1.80 -11.47 -9.05
N ALA A 242 0.77 -11.20 -9.87
CA ALA A 242 -0.61 -11.54 -9.54
C ALA A 242 -0.85 -13.06 -9.39
N LYS A 243 -0.13 -13.92 -10.13
CA LYS A 243 -0.20 -15.39 -9.95
C LYS A 243 0.35 -15.81 -8.59
N ILE A 244 1.44 -15.21 -8.13
CA ILE A 244 2.04 -15.48 -6.81
C ILE A 244 1.08 -15.05 -5.71
N LEU A 245 0.53 -13.83 -5.80
CA LEU A 245 -0.46 -13.34 -4.84
C LEU A 245 -1.71 -14.22 -4.81
N LYS A 246 -2.20 -14.66 -5.98
CA LYS A 246 -3.32 -15.60 -6.07
C LYS A 246 -3.00 -16.93 -5.35
N ALA A 247 -1.83 -17.52 -5.61
CA ALA A 247 -1.42 -18.77 -4.99
C ALA A 247 -1.27 -18.65 -3.47
N GLN A 248 -0.69 -17.55 -2.97
CA GLN A 248 -0.61 -17.27 -1.53
C GLN A 248 -1.99 -17.26 -0.88
N ARG A 249 -2.97 -16.61 -1.51
CA ARG A 249 -4.36 -16.56 -1.02
C ARG A 249 -5.07 -17.91 -1.10
N GLU A 250 -4.91 -18.66 -2.18
CA GLU A 250 -5.53 -19.98 -2.37
C GLU A 250 -4.99 -21.03 -1.38
N LEU A 251 -3.69 -20.94 -1.05
CA LEU A 251 -3.06 -21.78 -0.03
C LEU A 251 -3.38 -21.33 1.41
N GLY A 252 -3.98 -20.14 1.59
CA GLY A 252 -4.33 -19.60 2.89
C GLY A 252 -3.11 -19.20 3.74
N LEU A 253 -1.97 -18.91 3.11
CA LEU A 253 -0.75 -18.51 3.84
C LEU A 253 -0.98 -17.18 4.56
N GLN A 254 -0.70 -17.15 5.86
CA GLN A 254 -0.92 -15.98 6.72
C GLN A 254 0.33 -15.11 6.79
N THR A 255 0.91 -14.77 5.65
CA THR A 255 2.08 -13.89 5.54
C THR A 255 1.83 -12.86 4.45
N GLY A 256 2.39 -11.67 4.59
CA GLY A 256 2.47 -10.69 3.52
C GLY A 256 3.33 -11.16 2.36
N LEU A 257 3.36 -10.34 1.31
CA LEU A 257 4.23 -10.52 0.13
C LEU A 257 4.89 -9.18 -0.18
N LEU A 258 6.21 -9.15 -0.35
CA LEU A 258 6.91 -7.93 -0.73
C LEU A 258 7.23 -7.96 -2.23
N PHE A 259 6.52 -7.14 -3.01
CA PHE A 259 6.85 -6.92 -4.42
C PHE A 259 7.75 -5.69 -4.55
N ALA A 260 9.03 -5.93 -4.86
CA ALA A 260 10.02 -4.89 -5.02
C ALA A 260 10.10 -4.41 -6.48
N VAL A 261 9.86 -3.11 -6.70
CA VAL A 261 9.83 -2.46 -8.02
C VAL A 261 10.92 -1.40 -8.08
N SER A 262 11.73 -1.37 -9.13
CA SER A 262 12.75 -0.34 -9.24
C SER A 262 12.10 1.01 -9.55
N ILE A 263 12.66 2.09 -9.03
CA ILE A 263 12.33 3.45 -9.48
C ILE A 263 12.51 3.56 -11.01
N PRO A 264 11.71 4.35 -11.74
CA PRO A 264 11.96 4.59 -13.16
C PRO A 264 13.34 5.22 -13.39
N GLU A 265 14.03 4.77 -14.43
CA GLU A 265 15.45 5.11 -14.70
C GLU A 265 15.70 6.62 -14.75
N GLU A 266 14.78 7.39 -15.35
CA GLU A 266 14.88 8.84 -15.50
C GLU A 266 14.85 9.63 -14.17
N TYR A 267 14.42 8.99 -13.08
CA TYR A 267 14.43 9.57 -11.72
C TYR A 267 15.43 8.88 -10.79
N ALA A 268 16.14 7.86 -11.26
CA ALA A 268 17.08 7.11 -10.46
C ALA A 268 18.31 7.95 -10.10
N LEU A 269 18.77 7.83 -8.86
CA LEU A 269 20.00 8.45 -8.39
C LEU A 269 21.14 7.43 -8.36
N ASP A 270 22.37 7.91 -8.49
CA ASP A 270 23.55 7.04 -8.42
C ASP A 270 23.67 6.38 -7.04
N SER A 271 23.83 5.05 -7.04
CA SER A 271 23.84 4.26 -5.80
C SER A 271 25.02 4.60 -4.87
N LYS A 272 26.17 4.99 -5.42
CA LYS A 272 27.36 5.33 -4.64
C LYS A 272 27.24 6.73 -4.06
N GLU A 273 26.77 7.70 -4.85
CA GLU A 273 26.50 9.07 -4.38
C GLU A 273 25.44 9.08 -3.29
N MET A 274 24.36 8.29 -3.46
CA MET A 274 23.32 8.17 -2.45
C MET A 274 23.82 7.53 -1.16
N GLU A 275 24.65 6.49 -1.24
CA GLU A 275 25.23 5.87 -0.05
C GLU A 275 26.09 6.87 0.75
N LEU A 276 26.89 7.71 0.06
CA LEU A 276 27.64 8.79 0.70
C LEU A 276 26.72 9.83 1.36
N ALA A 277 25.66 10.26 0.67
CA ALA A 277 24.68 11.20 1.22
C ALA A 277 23.97 10.63 2.47
N ILE A 278 23.64 9.34 2.47
CA ILE A 278 23.01 8.66 3.60
C ILE A 278 23.95 8.57 4.79
N CYS A 279 25.23 8.20 4.58
CA CYS A 279 26.23 8.17 5.64
C CYS A 279 26.39 9.55 6.30
N ASN A 280 26.51 10.61 5.51
CA ASN A 280 26.59 11.98 6.03
C ASN A 280 25.34 12.36 6.83
N ALA A 281 24.14 12.01 6.35
CA ALA A 281 22.89 12.29 7.06
C ALA A 281 22.79 11.53 8.40
N LEU A 282 23.28 10.28 8.46
CA LEU A 282 23.32 9.48 9.68
C LEU A 282 24.28 10.06 10.73
N GLU A 283 25.44 10.56 10.31
CA GLU A 283 26.38 11.28 11.19
C GLU A 283 25.74 12.58 11.74
N SER A 284 25.04 13.33 10.89
CA SER A 284 24.24 14.49 11.30
C SER A 284 23.16 14.12 12.32
N ALA A 285 22.46 13.00 12.13
CA ALA A 285 21.42 12.55 13.08
C ALA A 285 22.03 12.18 14.45
N LYS A 286 23.18 11.50 14.43
CA LYS A 286 23.91 11.09 15.64
C LYS A 286 24.42 12.30 16.42
N SER A 287 25.04 13.28 15.75
CA SER A 287 25.54 14.50 16.40
C SER A 287 24.42 15.34 17.02
N LYS A 288 23.21 15.29 16.47
CA LYS A 288 22.01 15.98 16.98
C LYS A 288 21.18 15.13 17.95
N ASN A 289 21.62 13.92 18.31
CA ASN A 289 20.91 12.98 19.18
C ASN A 289 19.45 12.69 18.76
N ILE A 290 19.19 12.59 17.45
CA ILE A 290 17.87 12.22 16.93
C ILE A 290 17.65 10.71 17.11
N ASN A 291 16.55 10.32 17.76
CA ASN A 291 16.28 8.92 18.11
C ASN A 291 14.82 8.50 17.86
N GLY A 292 14.59 7.19 17.75
CA GLY A 292 13.28 6.57 17.61
C GLY A 292 12.49 7.03 16.39
N LYS A 293 11.18 7.28 16.55
CA LYS A 293 10.25 7.61 15.45
C LYS A 293 10.62 8.88 14.66
N ASN A 294 11.49 9.73 15.22
CA ASN A 294 11.94 11.00 14.63
C ASN A 294 13.13 10.84 13.68
N VAL A 295 13.82 9.69 13.68
CA VAL A 295 15.02 9.44 12.86
C VAL A 295 14.68 9.49 11.37
N THR A 296 13.66 8.74 10.92
CA THR A 296 13.31 8.69 9.50
C THR A 296 12.92 10.05 8.91
N PRO A 297 12.00 10.85 9.52
CA PRO A 297 11.68 12.17 8.99
C PRO A 297 12.90 13.10 8.89
N PHE A 298 13.76 13.10 9.92
CA PHE A 298 14.98 13.90 9.93
C PHE A 298 15.94 13.50 8.79
N LEU A 299 16.17 12.20 8.61
CA LEU A 299 17.08 11.70 7.57
C LEU A 299 16.58 12.01 6.16
N LEU A 300 15.27 11.90 5.91
CA LEU A 300 14.69 12.26 4.62
C LEU A 300 14.86 13.75 4.31
N GLU A 301 14.68 14.62 5.32
CA GLU A 301 14.90 16.05 5.17
C GLU A 301 16.38 16.37 4.87
N GLU A 302 17.30 15.77 5.61
CA GLU A 302 18.74 16.00 5.44
C GLU A 302 19.24 15.49 4.08
N ILE A 303 18.79 14.31 3.65
CA ILE A 303 19.10 13.78 2.31
C ILE A 303 18.54 14.70 1.22
N ASN A 304 17.35 15.27 1.41
CA ASN A 304 16.77 16.21 0.46
C ASN A 304 17.60 17.50 0.32
N LYS A 305 18.21 17.98 1.42
CA LYS A 305 19.15 19.10 1.39
C LYS A 305 20.44 18.73 0.64
N ILE A 306 21.04 17.59 0.98
CA ILE A 306 22.29 17.10 0.35
C ILE A 306 22.11 16.89 -1.16
N THR A 307 20.97 16.36 -1.56
CA THR A 307 20.65 16.04 -2.97
C THR A 307 19.96 17.17 -3.72
N HIS A 308 19.88 18.38 -3.14
CA HIS A 308 19.27 19.56 -3.77
C HIS A 308 17.87 19.30 -4.36
N GLY A 309 17.01 18.61 -3.60
CA GLY A 309 15.64 18.32 -4.03
C GLY A 309 15.48 17.10 -4.94
N GLN A 310 16.56 16.45 -5.38
CA GLN A 310 16.48 15.30 -6.27
C GLN A 310 15.86 14.07 -5.58
N SER A 311 16.19 13.82 -4.31
CA SER A 311 15.59 12.70 -3.57
C SER A 311 14.08 12.86 -3.36
N LEU A 312 13.57 14.08 -3.14
CA LEU A 312 12.11 14.31 -3.09
C LEU A 312 11.47 14.01 -4.45
N ARG A 313 12.06 14.47 -5.56
CA ARG A 313 11.57 14.16 -6.92
C ARG A 313 11.54 12.66 -7.19
N ALA A 314 12.62 11.96 -6.85
CA ALA A 314 12.71 10.51 -6.93
C ALA A 314 11.64 9.83 -6.06
N ASN A 315 11.40 10.32 -4.83
CA ASN A 315 10.40 9.79 -3.92
C ASN A 315 8.96 9.92 -4.46
N MET A 316 8.66 11.03 -5.15
CA MET A 316 7.35 11.22 -5.81
C MET A 316 7.19 10.27 -7.00
N ALA A 317 8.21 10.17 -7.87
CA ALA A 317 8.16 9.30 -9.04
C ALA A 317 8.05 7.80 -8.66
N LEU A 318 8.78 7.37 -7.63
CA LEU A 318 8.77 5.97 -7.23
C LEU A 318 7.42 5.56 -6.62
N ILE A 319 6.75 6.41 -5.83
CA ILE A 319 5.44 6.05 -5.25
C ILE A 319 4.37 5.98 -6.34
N GLU A 320 4.40 6.90 -7.31
CA GLU A 320 3.51 6.85 -8.48
C GLU A 320 3.71 5.56 -9.28
N ASN A 321 4.96 5.17 -9.54
CA ASN A 321 5.28 3.92 -10.22
C ASN A 321 4.80 2.70 -9.43
N ASN A 322 5.03 2.65 -8.11
CA ASN A 322 4.61 1.55 -7.26
C ASN A 322 3.09 1.41 -7.22
N ALA A 323 2.35 2.52 -7.17
CA ALA A 323 0.89 2.53 -7.22
C ALA A 323 0.35 2.07 -8.57
N SER A 324 1.01 2.46 -9.67
CA SER A 324 0.72 1.95 -11.01
C SER A 324 0.86 0.43 -11.08
N VAL A 325 1.99 -0.12 -10.62
CA VAL A 325 2.25 -1.57 -10.63
C VAL A 325 1.28 -2.31 -9.68
N ALA A 326 0.99 -1.75 -8.51
CA ALA A 326 0.01 -2.34 -7.59
C ALA A 326 -1.39 -2.43 -8.22
N ALA A 327 -1.82 -1.38 -8.93
CA ALA A 327 -3.09 -1.40 -9.65
C ALA A 327 -3.10 -2.45 -10.76
N GLU A 328 -2.02 -2.59 -11.53
CA GLU A 328 -1.90 -3.65 -12.54
C GLU A 328 -1.97 -5.05 -11.94
N ILE A 329 -1.30 -5.30 -10.81
CA ILE A 329 -1.37 -6.58 -10.10
C ILE A 329 -2.81 -6.84 -9.63
N ALA A 330 -3.47 -5.83 -9.06
CA ALA A 330 -4.85 -5.93 -8.58
C ALA A 330 -5.84 -6.24 -9.71
N MET A 331 -5.68 -5.60 -10.87
CA MET A 331 -6.48 -5.87 -12.08
C MET A 331 -6.28 -7.30 -12.58
N ASN A 332 -5.02 -7.73 -12.71
CA ASN A 332 -4.68 -9.11 -13.14
C ASN A 332 -5.21 -10.18 -12.17
N LEU A 333 -5.29 -9.87 -10.87
CA LEU A 333 -5.85 -10.74 -9.86
C LEU A 333 -7.38 -10.92 -10.05
N ALA A 334 -8.10 -9.83 -10.33
CA ALA A 334 -9.56 -9.86 -10.49
C ALA A 334 -10.03 -10.48 -11.80
N GLU A 335 -9.36 -10.20 -12.93
CA GLU A 335 -9.75 -10.75 -14.25
C GLU A 335 -9.79 -12.29 -14.25
N LYS A 336 -8.88 -12.93 -13.52
CA LYS A 336 -8.81 -14.40 -13.44
C LYS A 336 -9.81 -15.01 -12.48
N CYS A 337 -10.31 -14.26 -11.49
CA CYS A 337 -11.44 -14.71 -10.68
C CYS A 337 -12.70 -14.84 -11.56
N SER A 338 -12.95 -13.86 -12.44
CA SER A 338 -14.11 -13.85 -13.36
C SER A 338 -14.07 -14.97 -14.41
N GLN A 339 -12.88 -15.36 -14.91
CA GLN A 339 -12.75 -16.46 -15.86
C GLN A 339 -12.96 -17.84 -15.21
N SER A 340 -12.57 -18.02 -13.95
CA SER A 340 -12.77 -19.28 -13.22
C SER A 340 -14.25 -19.56 -12.88
N SER A 341 -15.04 -18.51 -12.61
CA SER A 341 -16.48 -18.62 -12.38
C SER A 341 -17.29 -18.82 -13.66
N LEU A 342 -16.80 -18.36 -14.82
CA LEU A 342 -17.38 -18.67 -16.13
C LEU A 342 -17.14 -20.12 -16.55
N ASN A 343 -15.96 -20.69 -16.28
CA ASN A 343 -15.63 -22.06 -16.65
C ASN A 343 -16.29 -23.12 -15.74
N ASN A 344 -16.61 -22.80 -14.48
CA ASN A 344 -17.30 -23.72 -13.57
C ASN A 344 -18.83 -23.76 -13.75
N ASN A 345 -19.40 -22.82 -14.50
CA ASN A 345 -20.83 -22.80 -14.85
C ASN A 345 -21.11 -23.26 -16.29
N ALA A 346 -20.10 -23.80 -16.99
CA ALA A 346 -20.28 -24.43 -18.30
C ALA A 346 -20.86 -25.86 -18.15
N SER A 347 -22.00 -25.97 -17.49
CA SER A 347 -22.89 -27.14 -17.58
C SER A 347 -24.30 -26.63 -17.77
N LYS A 348 -24.67 -26.55 -19.07
CA LYS A 348 -26.02 -26.37 -19.63
C LYS A 348 -26.91 -25.31 -18.96
N CYS A 349 -26.87 -24.09 -19.47
CA CYS A 349 -28.09 -23.31 -19.65
C CYS A 349 -27.94 -22.37 -20.85
N THR A 350 -28.21 -22.92 -22.04
CA THR A 350 -28.31 -22.17 -23.28
C THR A 350 -29.65 -21.44 -23.28
N LEU A 351 -29.69 -20.22 -22.74
CA LEU A 351 -30.71 -19.24 -23.10
C LEU A 351 -29.98 -18.11 -23.82
N VAL A 352 -29.93 -18.24 -25.15
CA VAL A 352 -29.50 -17.17 -26.05
C VAL A 352 -30.54 -16.06 -25.94
N ALA A 353 -30.22 -14.99 -25.23
CA ALA A 353 -30.95 -13.74 -25.35
C ALA A 353 -30.42 -13.00 -26.58
N GLU A 354 -31.17 -13.07 -27.69
CA GLU A 354 -30.93 -12.32 -28.92
C GLU A 354 -31.18 -10.81 -28.72
N ARG A 355 -30.37 -10.10 -27.93
CA ARG A 355 -30.29 -8.63 -28.06
C ARG A 355 -28.87 -8.16 -27.82
N ASN A 356 -28.32 -7.48 -28.82
CA ASN A 356 -27.06 -6.77 -28.71
C ASN A 356 -27.15 -5.75 -27.56
N PRO A 357 -26.15 -5.66 -26.67
CA PRO A 357 -26.13 -4.64 -25.63
C PRO A 357 -26.06 -3.25 -26.29
N ILE A 358 -26.97 -2.37 -25.91
CA ILE A 358 -26.90 -0.94 -26.26
C ILE A 358 -26.04 -0.28 -25.17
N VAL A 359 -24.85 0.19 -25.57
CA VAL A 359 -24.01 1.04 -24.72
C VAL A 359 -24.47 2.48 -24.89
N ILE A 360 -25.18 3.01 -23.91
CA ILE A 360 -25.48 4.45 -23.83
C ILE A 360 -24.38 5.10 -23.01
N GLY A 361 -23.37 5.64 -23.69
CA GLY A 361 -22.35 6.48 -23.06
C GLY A 361 -22.91 7.87 -22.78
N GLY A 362 -22.87 8.30 -21.52
CA GLY A 362 -23.07 9.69 -21.14
C GLY A 362 -21.72 10.33 -20.86
N ALA A 363 -21.39 11.41 -21.57
CA ALA A 363 -20.28 12.29 -21.22
C ALA A 363 -20.84 13.49 -20.45
N ILE A 364 -20.43 13.67 -19.20
CA ILE A 364 -20.70 14.89 -18.46
C ILE A 364 -19.53 15.83 -18.72
N MET A 365 -19.76 16.85 -19.53
CA MET A 365 -18.84 17.96 -19.75
C MET A 365 -19.32 19.13 -18.90
N ASP A 366 -18.60 19.41 -17.81
CA ASP A 366 -18.84 20.57 -16.98
C ASP A 366 -17.95 21.71 -17.48
N THR A 367 -18.56 22.74 -18.08
CA THR A 367 -17.84 23.85 -18.71
C THR A 367 -18.12 25.13 -17.92
N THR A 368 -17.07 25.70 -17.34
CA THR A 368 -17.14 27.02 -16.71
C THR A 368 -16.67 28.08 -17.69
N LEU A 369 -17.59 28.95 -18.13
CA LEU A 369 -17.28 30.13 -18.95
C LEU A 369 -17.22 31.35 -18.05
N GLN A 370 -16.06 32.02 -18.01
CA GLN A 370 -15.91 33.31 -17.36
C GLN A 370 -15.83 34.41 -18.42
N VAL A 371 -16.87 35.23 -18.50
CA VAL A 371 -16.90 36.41 -19.37
C VAL A 371 -15.98 37.48 -18.77
N LYS A 372 -15.02 37.99 -19.55
CA LYS A 372 -14.05 39.02 -19.13
C LYS A 372 -14.57 40.45 -19.34
N GLU A 373 -15.75 40.61 -19.90
CA GLU A 373 -16.39 41.90 -20.17
C GLU A 373 -17.24 42.31 -18.97
N SER A 374 -17.22 43.60 -18.63
CA SER A 374 -17.94 44.15 -17.47
C SER A 374 -19.47 44.22 -17.67
N GLU A 375 -19.97 44.10 -18.91
CA GLU A 375 -21.40 44.10 -19.22
C GLU A 375 -21.74 43.18 -20.40
N ILE A 376 -22.77 42.33 -20.23
CA ILE A 376 -23.29 41.44 -21.27
C ILE A 376 -24.44 42.16 -21.99
N LYS A 377 -24.24 42.55 -23.26
CA LYS A 377 -25.31 43.11 -24.10
C LYS A 377 -26.03 41.99 -24.85
N VAL A 378 -27.24 41.65 -24.42
CA VAL A 378 -28.11 40.70 -25.11
C VAL A 378 -28.85 41.42 -26.25
N VAL A 379 -28.48 41.15 -27.50
CA VAL A 379 -29.23 41.61 -28.67
C VAL A 379 -30.37 40.62 -28.93
N ARG A 380 -31.62 41.08 -28.85
CA ARG A 380 -32.79 40.30 -29.26
C ARG A 380 -32.97 40.44 -30.77
N CYS A 381 -32.96 39.32 -31.49
CA CYS A 381 -33.49 39.22 -32.87
C CYS A 381 -35.00 39.05 -32.84
#